data_AF-A0A0H4WLL2-F1
#
_entry.id   AF-A0A0H4WLL2-F1
#
_cell.length_a   1.000
_cell.length_b   1.000
_cell.length_c   1.000
_cell.angle_alpha   90.00
_cell.angle_beta   90.00
_cell.angle_gamma   90.00
#
_symmetry.space_group_name_H-M   'P 1'
#
loop_
_entity.id
_entity.type
_entity.pdbx_description
1 polymer ?
#
loop_
_entity_poly.entity_id
_entity_poly.type
_entity_poly.pdbx_seq_one_letter_code
_entity_poly.pdbx_strand_id
1 'polypeptide(L)'
;MKDKDFIKKTARGRTPKSGTKDAHKPVNPAEEKGAWNFDTGQNYQSELRPFKHEHHHILPEETVFDCLERPEERDILQTHIKYNINSRLNMIILPCTWDVAEVLGLPRHAGRHGKETAYAARCVTELNKFRAKFNQLQNEKCPDTKEAITAETKRQLERMQQELYWLLVKWGRAEAQAGRKAHINKLPATLTM
;
A
#
# COMPACT_ATOMS: atom_id res chain seq x y z
N MET A 1 -30.30 7.26 -18.95
CA MET A 1 -28.94 6.82 -18.58
C MET A 1 -29.08 5.41 -18.04
N LYS A 2 -28.56 4.41 -18.76
CA LYS A 2 -28.69 3.00 -18.37
C LYS A 2 -27.69 2.68 -17.25
N ASP A 3 -28.17 1.92 -16.29
CA ASP A 3 -27.47 1.41 -15.11
C ASP A 3 -26.08 0.88 -15.47
N LYS A 4 -25.05 1.53 -14.91
CA LYS A 4 -23.70 0.97 -14.86
C LYS A 4 -23.55 0.31 -13.51
N ASP A 5 -23.90 -0.96 -13.45
CA ASP A 5 -23.49 -1.83 -12.35
C ASP A 5 -21.97 -1.72 -12.18
N PHE A 6 -21.54 -1.17 -11.05
CA PHE A 6 -20.15 -1.26 -10.62
C PHE A 6 -19.88 -2.72 -10.27
N ILE A 7 -19.51 -3.51 -11.27
CA ILE A 7 -18.99 -4.85 -11.04
C ILE A 7 -17.69 -4.67 -10.27
N LYS A 8 -17.71 -4.97 -8.96
CA LYS A 8 -16.51 -5.22 -8.17
C LYS A 8 -15.79 -6.40 -8.83
N LYS A 9 -14.91 -6.12 -9.79
CA LYS A 9 -13.89 -7.08 -10.23
C LYS A 9 -12.91 -7.21 -9.07
N THR A 10 -13.27 -7.99 -8.05
CA THR A 10 -12.25 -8.60 -7.20
C THR A 10 -11.34 -9.37 -8.16
N ALA A 11 -10.05 -9.06 -8.16
CA ALA A 11 -9.03 -9.75 -8.93
C ALA A 11 -8.90 -11.20 -8.43
N ARG A 12 -9.89 -12.03 -8.77
CA ARG A 12 -9.75 -13.47 -8.82
C ARG A 12 -9.74 -13.77 -10.30
N GLY A 13 -8.55 -13.76 -10.89
CA GLY A 13 -8.38 -14.42 -12.18
C GLY A 13 -8.95 -15.84 -12.08
N ARG A 14 -9.48 -16.36 -13.18
CA ARG A 14 -9.93 -17.76 -13.21
C ARG A 14 -8.71 -18.63 -12.93
N THR A 15 -8.63 -19.24 -11.74
CA THR A 15 -7.64 -20.29 -11.48
C THR A 15 -7.80 -21.34 -12.59
N PRO A 16 -6.75 -21.68 -13.35
CA PRO A 16 -6.85 -22.70 -14.38
C PRO A 16 -7.44 -23.97 -13.78
N LYS A 17 -8.30 -24.68 -14.53
CA LYS A 17 -8.74 -26.02 -14.13
C LYS A 17 -7.47 -26.86 -13.92
N SER A 18 -7.39 -27.60 -12.81
CA SER A 18 -6.24 -28.46 -12.51
C SER A 18 -5.93 -29.34 -13.72
N GLY A 19 -4.68 -29.31 -14.22
CA GLY A 19 -4.22 -30.16 -15.32
C GLY A 19 -3.75 -29.42 -16.57
N THR A 20 -4.09 -28.14 -16.75
CA THR A 20 -3.42 -27.30 -17.77
C THR A 20 -2.18 -26.65 -17.15
N LYS A 21 -0.97 -26.98 -17.64
CA LYS A 21 0.26 -26.25 -17.25
C LYS A 21 0.04 -24.78 -17.56
N ASP A 22 0.23 -23.91 -16.57
CA ASP A 22 0.20 -22.46 -16.79
C ASP A 22 1.23 -22.13 -17.87
N ALA A 23 0.78 -21.57 -19.00
CA ALA A 23 1.65 -21.21 -20.12
C ALA A 23 2.44 -19.91 -19.84
N HIS A 24 2.40 -19.40 -18.61
CA HIS A 24 3.15 -18.25 -18.20
C HIS A 24 4.66 -18.49 -18.37
N LYS A 25 5.29 -17.61 -19.14
CA LYS A 25 6.74 -17.51 -19.25
C LYS A 25 7.13 -16.18 -18.63
N PRO A 26 7.48 -16.12 -17.32
CA PRO A 26 7.93 -14.88 -16.71
C PRO A 26 9.18 -14.43 -17.45
N VAL A 27 9.18 -13.18 -17.90
CA VAL A 27 10.36 -12.57 -18.54
C VAL A 27 11.16 -11.87 -17.45
N ASN A 28 12.45 -12.21 -17.37
CA ASN A 28 13.38 -11.62 -16.41
C ASN A 28 13.74 -10.20 -16.86
N PRO A 29 13.60 -9.17 -16.00
CA PRO A 29 13.91 -7.79 -16.37
C PRO A 29 15.41 -7.57 -16.60
N ALA A 30 16.27 -8.50 -16.18
CA ALA A 30 17.68 -8.53 -16.54
C ALA A 30 17.94 -9.00 -17.98
N GLU A 31 17.03 -9.79 -18.56
CA GLU A 31 17.10 -10.30 -19.93
C GLU A 31 16.39 -9.37 -20.91
N GLU A 32 15.25 -8.80 -20.52
CA GLU A 32 14.48 -7.86 -21.32
C GLU A 32 14.12 -6.62 -20.50
N LYS A 33 14.72 -5.48 -20.87
CA LYS A 33 14.49 -4.20 -20.20
C LYS A 33 13.00 -3.84 -20.31
N GLY A 34 12.37 -3.59 -19.17
CA GLY A 34 10.96 -3.23 -19.10
C GLY A 34 10.01 -4.43 -19.06
N ALA A 35 10.50 -5.67 -19.00
CA ALA A 35 9.67 -6.86 -18.80
C ALA A 35 8.75 -6.78 -17.57
N TRP A 36 9.09 -5.94 -16.60
CA TRP A 36 8.35 -5.74 -15.35
C TRP A 36 7.55 -4.43 -15.32
N ASN A 37 7.52 -3.69 -16.43
CA ASN A 37 6.63 -2.53 -16.56
C ASN A 37 5.18 -3.00 -16.61
N PHE A 38 4.29 -2.19 -16.06
CA PHE A 38 2.86 -2.38 -16.29
C PHE A 38 2.55 -2.38 -17.79
N ASP A 39 1.53 -3.14 -18.17
CA ASP A 39 1.05 -3.26 -19.56
C ASP A 39 2.05 -3.89 -20.55
N THR A 40 3.16 -4.44 -20.05
CA THR A 40 4.17 -5.15 -20.86
C THR A 40 4.13 -6.65 -20.58
N GLY A 41 3.92 -7.46 -21.61
CA GLY A 41 3.91 -8.92 -21.49
C GLY A 41 2.81 -9.45 -20.54
N GLN A 42 3.15 -10.46 -19.75
CA GLN A 42 2.20 -11.11 -18.81
C GLN A 42 2.49 -10.80 -17.33
N ASN A 43 3.54 -10.04 -17.04
CA ASN A 43 3.95 -9.72 -15.67
C ASN A 43 3.01 -8.65 -15.09
N TYR A 44 2.62 -8.84 -13.82
CA TYR A 44 1.70 -7.96 -13.07
C TYR A 44 0.30 -7.79 -13.70
N GLN A 45 -0.04 -8.57 -14.73
CA GLN A 45 -1.37 -8.64 -15.32
C GLN A 45 -2.35 -9.48 -14.48
N SER A 46 -1.84 -10.26 -13.53
CA SER A 46 -2.59 -10.97 -12.50
C SER A 46 -1.75 -11.14 -11.24
N GLU A 47 -2.40 -11.36 -10.10
CA GLU A 47 -1.82 -11.56 -8.77
C GLU A 47 -0.87 -12.77 -8.66
N LEU A 48 -0.76 -13.59 -9.71
CA LEU A 48 0.09 -14.79 -9.75
C LEU A 48 1.38 -14.59 -10.55
N ARG A 49 1.55 -13.46 -11.25
CA ARG A 49 2.59 -13.28 -12.28
C ARG A 49 3.36 -11.98 -12.09
N PRO A 50 4.71 -11.95 -12.20
CA PRO A 50 5.60 -13.08 -12.47
C PRO A 50 5.73 -14.06 -11.30
N PHE A 51 5.26 -13.64 -10.12
CA PHE A 51 5.18 -14.44 -8.91
C PHE A 51 3.87 -14.11 -8.19
N LYS A 52 3.50 -14.91 -7.19
CA LYS A 52 2.35 -14.62 -6.35
C LYS A 52 2.59 -13.35 -5.53
N HIS A 53 1.80 -12.31 -5.75
CA HIS A 53 1.97 -10.99 -5.14
C HIS A 53 0.63 -10.31 -4.86
N GLU A 54 0.69 -9.25 -4.06
CA GLU A 54 -0.45 -8.38 -3.80
C GLU A 54 -0.07 -6.92 -4.04
N HIS A 55 -1.00 -6.18 -4.66
CA HIS A 55 -0.96 -4.73 -4.73
C HIS A 55 -1.39 -4.17 -3.37
N HIS A 56 -0.42 -3.77 -2.58
CA HIS A 56 -0.61 -3.46 -1.17
C HIS A 56 -0.63 -1.95 -0.93
N HIS A 57 -1.58 -1.47 -0.13
CA HIS A 57 -1.61 -0.09 0.32
C HIS A 57 -0.55 0.14 1.40
N ILE A 58 0.37 1.08 1.19
CA ILE A 58 1.39 1.44 2.19
C ILE A 58 0.72 2.01 3.45
N LEU A 59 -0.25 2.90 3.30
CA LEU A 59 -1.18 3.25 4.35
C LEU A 59 -2.46 2.43 4.13
N PRO A 60 -2.68 1.34 4.88
CA PRO A 60 -3.76 0.40 4.58
C PRO A 60 -5.15 1.00 4.77
N GLU A 61 -6.06 0.72 3.85
CA GLU A 61 -7.47 1.14 3.95
C GLU A 61 -8.12 0.72 5.27
N GLU A 62 -7.89 -0.53 5.70
CA GLU A 62 -8.39 -1.01 6.99
C GLU A 62 -7.88 -0.14 8.14
N THR A 63 -6.61 0.25 8.12
CA THR A 63 -6.01 1.08 9.18
C THR A 63 -6.51 2.52 9.14
N VAL A 64 -6.71 3.10 7.94
CA VAL A 64 -7.28 4.45 7.80
C VAL A 64 -8.68 4.49 8.38
N PHE A 65 -9.54 3.54 8.04
CA PHE A 65 -10.93 3.53 8.51
C PHE A 65 -11.07 3.14 9.97
N ASP A 66 -10.21 2.26 10.47
CA ASP A 66 -10.14 1.93 11.90
C ASP A 66 -9.59 3.10 12.73
N CYS A 67 -8.64 3.86 12.20
CA CYS A 67 -8.06 4.99 12.93
C CYS A 67 -8.94 6.24 12.85
N LEU A 68 -9.55 6.53 11.70
CA LEU A 68 -10.43 7.68 11.52
C LEU A 68 -11.88 7.25 11.73
N GLU A 69 -12.20 6.86 12.96
CA GLU A 69 -13.50 6.29 13.33
C GLU A 69 -14.65 7.29 13.12
N ARG A 70 -14.37 8.59 13.27
CA ARG A 70 -15.37 9.63 13.15
C ARG A 70 -15.64 9.98 11.67
N PRO A 71 -16.91 9.94 11.20
CA PRO A 71 -17.23 10.21 9.80
C PRO A 71 -16.69 11.53 9.28
N GLU A 72 -16.64 12.56 10.12
CA GLU A 72 -16.13 13.88 9.75
C GLU A 72 -14.62 13.89 9.48
N GLU A 73 -13.82 13.03 10.13
CA GLU A 73 -12.40 12.89 9.84
C GLU A 73 -12.17 12.27 8.45
N ARG A 74 -13.00 11.27 8.11
CA ARG A 74 -12.96 10.63 6.79
C ARG A 74 -13.42 11.57 5.68
N ASP A 75 -14.45 12.37 5.96
CA ASP A 75 -14.90 13.41 5.04
C ASP A 75 -13.76 14.41 4.77
N ILE A 76 -13.13 14.96 5.82
CA ILE A 76 -12.00 15.89 5.68
C ILE A 76 -10.86 15.29 4.85
N LEU A 77 -10.52 14.02 5.08
CA LEU A 77 -9.48 13.33 4.32
C LEU A 77 -9.81 13.25 2.82
N GLN A 78 -11.07 12.95 2.49
CA GLN A 78 -11.51 12.76 1.11
C GLN A 78 -11.84 14.07 0.38
N THR A 79 -12.54 15.01 1.03
CA THR A 79 -13.13 16.20 0.40
C THR A 79 -12.20 17.41 0.48
N HIS A 80 -11.65 17.68 1.65
CA HIS A 80 -10.78 18.84 1.89
C HIS A 80 -9.34 18.52 1.50
N ILE A 81 -8.74 17.50 2.13
CA ILE A 81 -7.35 17.11 1.89
C ILE A 81 -7.16 16.54 0.49
N LYS A 82 -8.22 15.95 -0.09
CA LYS A 82 -8.17 15.27 -1.41
C LYS A 82 -7.04 14.25 -1.46
N TYR A 83 -6.88 13.50 -0.37
CA TYR A 83 -5.94 12.40 -0.28
C TYR A 83 -6.57 11.17 -0.96
N ASN A 84 -5.86 10.59 -1.93
CA ASN A 84 -6.32 9.42 -2.66
C ASN A 84 -5.62 8.17 -2.13
N ILE A 85 -6.36 7.35 -1.39
CA ILE A 85 -5.86 6.09 -0.83
C ILE A 85 -5.48 5.07 -1.93
N ASN A 86 -6.05 5.21 -3.13
CA ASN A 86 -5.75 4.39 -4.30
C ASN A 86 -4.73 5.05 -5.23
N SER A 87 -4.06 6.11 -4.79
CA SER A 87 -2.96 6.71 -5.56
C SER A 87 -1.80 5.73 -5.65
N ARG A 88 -1.04 5.79 -6.77
CA ARG A 88 0.19 5.00 -6.93
C ARG A 88 1.22 5.28 -5.83
N LEU A 89 1.19 6.49 -5.24
CA LEU A 89 2.03 6.86 -4.10
C LEU A 89 1.70 6.05 -2.83
N ASN A 90 0.47 5.56 -2.70
CA ASN A 90 0.08 4.67 -1.60
C ASN A 90 0.29 3.19 -1.90
N MET A 91 0.96 2.80 -2.98
CA MET A 91 0.97 1.40 -3.41
C MET A 91 2.38 0.81 -3.47
N ILE A 92 2.51 -0.43 -3.02
CA ILE A 92 3.70 -1.26 -3.16
C ILE A 92 3.27 -2.67 -3.59
N ILE A 93 4.00 -3.29 -4.52
CA ILE A 93 3.79 -4.69 -4.85
C ILE A 93 4.60 -5.54 -3.89
N LEU A 94 3.93 -6.39 -3.11
CA LEU A 94 4.59 -7.25 -2.14
C LEU A 94 4.46 -8.72 -2.52
N PRO A 95 5.55 -9.50 -2.39
CA PRO A 95 5.52 -10.93 -2.63
C PRO A 95 4.69 -11.65 -1.54
N CYS A 96 4.00 -12.71 -1.94
CA CYS A 96 3.20 -13.54 -1.01
C CYS A 96 3.90 -14.84 -0.59
N THR A 97 5.06 -15.14 -1.17
CA THR A 97 5.89 -16.32 -0.86
C THR A 97 7.25 -15.91 -0.31
N TRP A 98 7.84 -16.76 0.52
CA TRP A 98 9.07 -16.44 1.27
C TRP A 98 10.32 -16.39 0.39
N ASP A 99 10.42 -17.34 -0.53
CA ASP A 99 11.49 -17.43 -1.53
C ASP A 99 11.60 -16.16 -2.36
N VAL A 100 10.47 -15.66 -2.86
CA VAL A 100 10.44 -14.43 -3.65
C VAL A 100 10.70 -13.19 -2.79
N ALA A 101 10.15 -13.16 -1.57
CA ALA A 101 10.41 -12.08 -0.61
C ALA A 101 11.91 -11.93 -0.31
N GLU A 102 12.59 -13.04 -0.10
CA GLU A 102 14.04 -13.09 0.11
C GLU A 102 14.81 -12.59 -1.11
N VAL A 103 14.50 -13.10 -2.32
CA VAL A 103 15.17 -12.69 -3.57
C VAL A 103 14.99 -11.20 -3.86
N LEU A 104 13.80 -10.65 -3.62
CA LEU A 104 13.51 -9.24 -3.86
C LEU A 104 14.00 -8.31 -2.74
N GLY A 105 14.40 -8.85 -1.58
CA GLY A 105 14.68 -8.07 -0.39
C GLY A 105 13.46 -7.24 0.05
N LEU A 106 12.27 -7.81 -0.06
CA LEU A 106 11.01 -7.18 0.34
C LEU A 106 10.32 -8.01 1.41
N PRO A 107 9.55 -7.40 2.33
CA PRO A 107 8.74 -8.15 3.26
C PRO A 107 7.64 -8.91 2.53
N ARG A 108 7.36 -10.13 2.97
CA ARG A 108 6.19 -10.88 2.52
C ARG A 108 4.92 -10.21 3.03
N HIS A 109 3.90 -10.14 2.17
CA HIS A 109 2.53 -9.83 2.55
C HIS A 109 1.63 -11.06 2.33
N ALA A 110 0.94 -11.50 3.38
CA ALA A 110 -0.08 -12.53 3.29
C ALA A 110 -1.09 -12.39 4.42
N GLY A 111 -2.38 -12.36 4.06
CA GLY A 111 -3.46 -12.17 5.03
C GLY A 111 -3.70 -10.70 5.36
N ARG A 112 -4.41 -10.44 6.45
CA ARG A 112 -4.71 -9.08 6.94
C ARG A 112 -3.61 -8.57 7.86
N HIS A 113 -3.52 -7.27 8.09
CA HIS A 113 -2.67 -6.77 9.17
C HIS A 113 -3.29 -7.13 10.51
N GLY A 114 -4.52 -6.69 10.77
CA GLY A 114 -5.08 -6.71 12.12
C GLY A 114 -4.47 -5.62 13.00
N LYS A 115 -5.31 -5.05 13.88
CA LYS A 115 -5.03 -3.82 14.65
C LYS A 115 -3.79 -3.92 15.55
N GLU A 116 -3.51 -5.13 16.06
CA GLU A 116 -2.42 -5.39 17.01
C GLU A 116 -1.04 -5.57 16.35
N THR A 117 -0.94 -5.43 15.03
CA THR A 117 0.35 -5.58 14.36
C THR A 117 1.22 -4.35 14.52
N ALA A 118 2.54 -4.56 14.59
CA ALA A 118 3.51 -3.46 14.66
C ALA A 118 3.37 -2.50 13.47
N TYR A 119 3.02 -3.03 12.28
CA TYR A 119 2.76 -2.24 11.10
C TYR A 119 1.51 -1.36 11.21
N ALA A 120 0.38 -1.94 11.64
CA ALA A 120 -0.85 -1.18 11.85
C ALA A 120 -0.65 -0.12 12.94
N ALA A 121 -0.02 -0.47 14.07
CA ALA A 121 0.28 0.45 15.16
C ALA A 121 1.14 1.65 14.70
N ARG A 122 2.14 1.41 13.84
CA ARG A 122 2.92 2.48 13.21
C ARG A 122 2.04 3.39 12.36
N CYS A 123 1.24 2.82 11.47
CA CYS A 123 0.33 3.59 10.60
C CYS A 123 -0.68 4.42 11.41
N VAL A 124 -1.24 3.85 12.48
CA VAL A 124 -2.11 4.55 13.45
C VAL A 124 -1.37 5.70 14.12
N THR A 125 -0.13 5.47 14.56
CA THR A 125 0.70 6.52 15.17
C THR A 125 0.90 7.70 14.23
N GLU A 126 1.19 7.43 12.95
CA GLU A 126 1.32 8.47 11.93
C GLU A 126 -0.01 9.18 11.64
N LEU A 127 -1.11 8.44 11.48
CA LEU A 127 -2.45 9.02 11.27
C LEU A 127 -2.89 9.91 12.43
N ASN A 128 -2.58 9.52 13.67
CA ASN A 128 -2.91 10.32 14.85
C ASN A 128 -2.23 11.69 14.87
N LYS A 129 -1.06 11.86 14.23
CA LYS A 129 -0.41 13.17 14.09
C LYS A 129 -1.25 14.15 13.25
N PHE A 130 -2.09 13.64 12.35
CA PHE A 130 -2.92 14.46 11.47
C PHE A 130 -4.27 14.85 12.10
N ARG A 131 -4.72 14.17 13.16
CA ARG A 131 -6.00 14.49 13.83
C ARG A 131 -6.07 15.94 14.31
N ALA A 132 -4.96 16.49 14.82
CA ALA A 132 -4.90 17.89 15.22
C ALA A 132 -5.17 18.85 14.05
N LYS A 133 -4.66 18.52 12.85
CA LYS A 133 -4.90 19.30 11.63
C LYS A 133 -6.33 19.16 11.12
N PHE A 134 -6.93 17.98 11.27
CA PHE A 134 -8.33 17.77 10.90
C PHE A 134 -9.25 18.63 11.78
N ASN A 135 -9.02 18.64 13.09
CA ASN A 135 -9.74 19.50 14.02
C ASN A 135 -9.49 21.00 13.72
N GLN A 136 -8.27 21.37 13.32
CA GLN A 136 -7.97 22.75 12.90
C GLN A 136 -8.78 23.13 11.65
N LEU A 137 -8.83 22.27 10.63
CA LEU A 137 -9.60 22.50 9.40
C LEU A 137 -11.11 22.69 9.66
N GLN A 138 -11.68 22.00 10.65
CA GLN A 138 -13.08 22.15 11.03
C GLN A 138 -13.38 23.54 11.60
N ASN A 139 -12.48 24.04 12.45
CA ASN A 139 -12.68 25.30 13.17
C ASN A 139 -12.24 26.53 12.38
N GLU A 140 -11.40 26.34 11.37
CA GLU A 140 -10.92 27.43 10.52
C GLU A 140 -12.09 28.07 9.74
N LYS A 141 -12.06 29.39 9.57
CA LYS A 141 -13.07 30.14 8.82
C LYS A 141 -12.49 30.85 7.60
N CYS A 142 -11.18 31.10 7.59
CA CYS A 142 -10.49 31.72 6.47
C CYS A 142 -10.24 30.70 5.33
N PRO A 143 -10.78 30.89 4.11
CA PRO A 143 -10.58 29.97 3.00
C PRO A 143 -9.10 29.74 2.64
N ASP A 144 -8.31 30.82 2.54
CA ASP A 144 -6.89 30.75 2.18
C ASP A 144 -6.09 29.95 3.21
N THR A 145 -6.44 30.10 4.49
CA THR A 145 -5.81 29.34 5.58
C THR A 145 -6.19 27.86 5.49
N LYS A 146 -7.45 27.54 5.19
CA LYS A 146 -7.88 26.14 4.94
C LYS A 146 -7.14 25.51 3.78
N GLU A 147 -6.95 26.25 2.69
CA GLU A 147 -6.23 25.77 1.51
C GLU A 147 -4.76 25.49 1.86
N ALA A 148 -4.10 26.38 2.60
CA ALA A 148 -2.73 26.18 3.06
C ALA A 148 -2.59 24.93 3.96
N ILE A 149 -3.48 24.77 4.95
CA ILE A 149 -3.48 23.60 5.85
C ILE A 149 -3.75 22.31 5.06
N THR A 150 -4.71 22.35 4.14
CA THR A 150 -5.06 21.24 3.24
C THR A 150 -3.86 20.77 2.43
N ALA A 151 -3.22 21.71 1.73
CA ALA A 151 -2.08 21.41 0.87
C ALA A 151 -0.90 20.85 1.67
N GLU A 152 -0.63 21.44 2.85
CA GLU A 152 0.44 20.96 3.74
C GLU A 152 0.13 19.57 4.31
N THR A 153 -1.11 19.31 4.72
CA THR A 153 -1.52 18.01 5.26
C THR A 153 -1.39 16.92 4.20
N LYS A 154 -1.81 17.19 2.96
CA LYS A 154 -1.65 16.26 1.85
C LYS A 154 -0.18 15.93 1.58
N ARG A 155 0.68 16.96 1.46
CA ARG A 155 2.12 16.77 1.26
C ARG A 155 2.76 15.91 2.35
N GLN A 156 2.37 16.13 3.60
CA GLN A 156 2.90 15.37 4.73
C GLN A 156 2.41 13.91 4.74
N LEU A 157 1.15 13.64 4.41
CA LEU A 157 0.65 12.28 4.24
C LEU A 157 1.42 11.56 3.11
N GLU A 158 1.59 12.20 1.96
CA GLU A 158 2.32 11.64 0.82
C GLU A 158 3.80 11.39 1.13
N ARG A 159 4.45 12.31 1.86
CA ARG A 159 5.80 12.12 2.35
C ARG A 159 5.91 10.93 3.31
N MET A 160 4.99 10.81 4.26
CA MET A 160 4.96 9.70 5.21
C MET A 160 4.81 8.35 4.50
N GLN A 161 3.98 8.25 3.46
CA GLN A 161 3.87 7.03 2.65
C GLN A 161 5.20 6.69 1.97
N GLN A 162 5.90 7.69 1.45
CA GLN A 162 7.20 7.48 0.81
C GLN A 162 8.26 7.02 1.83
N GLU A 163 8.23 7.54 3.05
CA GLU A 163 9.09 7.10 4.15
C GLU A 163 8.76 5.66 4.57
N LEU A 164 7.48 5.30 4.73
CA LEU A 164 7.04 3.93 4.99
C LEU A 164 7.44 2.94 3.88
N TYR A 165 7.32 3.35 2.62
CA TYR A 165 7.79 2.56 1.48
C TYR A 165 9.26 2.17 1.66
N TRP A 166 10.11 3.17 1.92
CA TRP A 166 11.53 2.93 2.05
C TRP A 166 11.89 2.18 3.34
N LEU A 167 11.13 2.33 4.42
CA LEU A 167 11.26 1.50 5.61
C LEU A 167 10.98 0.03 5.32
N LEU A 168 9.93 -0.27 4.56
CA LEU A 168 9.62 -1.64 4.14
C LEU A 168 10.76 -2.24 3.30
N VAL A 169 11.28 -1.47 2.33
CA VAL A 169 12.41 -1.88 1.49
C VAL A 169 13.68 -2.08 2.33
N LYS A 170 14.01 -1.13 3.20
CA LYS A 170 15.17 -1.20 4.11
C LYS A 170 15.10 -2.45 4.98
N TRP A 171 13.93 -2.70 5.56
CA TRP A 171 13.71 -3.84 6.43
C TRP A 171 13.78 -5.17 5.69
N GLY A 172 13.08 -5.30 4.54
CA GLY A 172 13.11 -6.50 3.72
C GLY A 172 14.52 -6.88 3.29
N ARG A 173 15.32 -5.90 2.85
CA ARG A 173 16.72 -6.11 2.45
C ARG A 173 17.59 -6.53 3.62
N ALA A 174 17.45 -5.87 4.78
CA ALA A 174 18.24 -6.21 5.97
C ALA A 174 17.95 -7.63 6.47
N GLU A 175 16.69 -8.05 6.48
CA GLU A 175 16.32 -9.42 6.86
C GLU A 175 16.81 -10.44 5.84
N ALA A 176 16.64 -10.19 4.53
CA ALA A 176 17.12 -11.08 3.48
C ALA A 176 18.65 -11.25 3.51
N GLN A 177 19.41 -10.16 3.67
CA GLN A 177 20.87 -10.21 3.83
C GLN A 177 21.32 -11.03 5.04
N ALA A 178 20.49 -11.07 6.10
CA ALA A 178 20.75 -11.85 7.29
C ALA A 178 20.18 -13.28 7.23
N GLY A 179 19.64 -13.72 6.09
CA GLY A 179 19.01 -15.04 5.94
C GLY A 179 17.73 -15.21 6.77
N ARG A 180 17.06 -14.10 7.11
CA ARG A 180 15.84 -14.07 7.93
C ARG A 180 14.61 -13.69 7.11
N LYS A 181 13.44 -14.00 7.67
CA LYS A 181 12.13 -13.81 7.04
C LYS A 181 11.46 -12.54 7.53
N ALA A 182 11.28 -11.55 6.64
CA ALA A 182 10.51 -10.34 6.90
C ALA A 182 9.03 -10.50 6.52
N HIS A 183 8.11 -10.28 7.46
CA HIS A 183 6.67 -10.22 7.18
C HIS A 183 6.13 -8.83 7.48
N ILE A 184 5.51 -8.11 6.54
CA ILE A 184 5.07 -6.71 6.72
C ILE A 184 4.50 -6.35 8.11
N ASN A 185 3.58 -7.16 8.65
CA ASN A 185 2.99 -7.01 10.00
C ASN A 185 4.01 -6.91 11.16
N LYS A 186 5.25 -7.35 10.97
CA LYS A 186 6.34 -7.34 11.95
C LYS A 186 7.35 -6.21 11.71
N LEU A 187 7.06 -5.26 10.82
CA LEU A 187 7.90 -4.07 10.63
C LEU A 187 8.12 -3.38 12.00
N PRO A 188 9.35 -3.31 12.52
CA PRO A 188 9.57 -2.80 13.86
C PRO A 188 9.18 -1.32 13.98
N ALA A 189 8.49 -0.94 15.05
CA ALA A 189 8.14 0.46 15.34
C ALA A 189 9.37 1.35 15.63
N THR A 190 10.50 0.75 15.97
CA THR A 190 11.77 1.43 16.24
C THR A 190 12.60 1.68 14.98
N LEU A 191 12.26 1.07 13.84
CA LEU A 191 12.99 1.27 12.60
C LEU A 191 12.72 2.68 12.05
N THR A 192 13.77 3.45 11.81
CA THR A 192 13.68 4.78 11.20
C THR A 192 14.39 4.78 9.85
N MET A 193 14.07 5.77 9.00
CA MET A 193 14.77 5.98 7.73
C MET A 193 16.26 6.15 7.94
#